data_AF-A0A7V7JLJ9-F1
#
_entry.id   AF-A0A7V7JLJ9-F1
#
_cell.length_a   1.000
_cell.length_b   1.000
_cell.length_c   1.000
_cell.angle_alpha   90.00
_cell.angle_beta   90.00
_cell.angle_gamma   90.00
#
_symmetry.space_group_name_H-M   'P 1'
#
loop_
_entity.id
_entity.type
_entity.pdbx_description
1 polymer ?
#
loop_
_entity_poly.entity_id
_entity_poly.type
_entity_poly.pdbx_seq_one_letter_code
_entity_poly.pdbx_strand_id
1 'polypeptide(L)'
;MTLFGKPLISASVLALLAALVGGCAAEPPYLLSDYRHHQRGTVIVCYSDETTTPAQVKAMADEICRQYDRTASLQLQQLYQCSWTAPTQAIFHCVARPGETPPPIIRHNAPMRHDPALPPE
;
A
#
# COMPACT_ATOMS: atom_id res chain seq x y z
N MET A 1 -8.49 -4.43 -61.97
CA MET A 1 -9.37 -4.47 -60.78
C MET A 1 -8.50 -4.66 -59.55
N THR A 2 -8.11 -3.59 -58.87
CA THR A 2 -7.41 -3.66 -57.59
C THR A 2 -7.81 -2.44 -56.77
N LEU A 3 -8.83 -2.63 -55.94
CA LEU A 3 -9.27 -1.70 -54.89
C LEU A 3 -8.30 -1.85 -53.71
N PHE A 4 -7.30 -0.98 -53.63
CA PHE A 4 -6.49 -0.81 -52.41
C PHE A 4 -6.90 0.50 -51.75
N GLY A 5 -8.02 0.46 -51.03
CA GLY A 5 -8.41 1.51 -50.09
C GLY A 5 -7.43 1.48 -48.91
N LYS A 6 -6.50 2.43 -48.87
CA LYS A 6 -5.66 2.66 -47.69
C LYS A 6 -6.56 3.18 -46.56
N PRO A 7 -6.65 2.50 -45.40
CA PRO A 7 -7.33 3.08 -44.26
C PRO A 7 -6.51 4.29 -43.78
N LEU A 8 -7.10 5.49 -43.89
CA LEU A 8 -6.62 6.72 -43.29
C LEU A 8 -6.80 6.58 -41.76
N ILE A 9 -5.93 5.80 -41.13
CA ILE A 9 -5.85 5.75 -39.68
C ILE A 9 -5.14 7.05 -39.29
N SER A 10 -5.95 8.05 -38.94
CA SER A 10 -5.50 9.36 -38.50
C SER A 10 -4.53 9.21 -37.32
N ALA A 11 -3.40 9.91 -37.39
CA ALA A 11 -2.38 9.92 -36.34
C ALA A 11 -2.95 10.28 -34.95
N SER A 12 -4.08 10.99 -34.92
CA SER A 12 -4.83 11.32 -33.70
C SER A 12 -5.39 10.10 -32.96
N VAL A 13 -5.75 9.03 -33.67
CA VAL A 13 -6.31 7.80 -33.07
C VAL A 13 -5.21 6.97 -32.37
N LEU A 14 -4.00 6.94 -32.94
CA LEU A 14 -2.87 6.27 -32.30
C LEU A 14 -2.41 7.00 -31.03
N ALA A 15 -2.44 8.34 -31.05
CA ALA A 15 -2.07 9.15 -29.88
C ALA A 15 -3.06 8.96 -28.71
N LEU A 16 -4.36 8.84 -29.01
CA LEU A 16 -5.38 8.59 -27.98
C LEU A 16 -5.24 7.20 -27.36
N LEU A 17 -4.91 6.18 -28.16
CA LEU A 17 -4.73 4.82 -27.65
C LEU A 17 -3.51 4.70 -26.72
N ALA A 18 -2.41 5.38 -27.03
CA ALA A 18 -1.19 5.34 -26.22
C ALA A 18 -1.38 5.95 -24.82
N ALA A 19 -2.22 6.97 -24.69
CA ALA A 19 -2.51 7.61 -23.40
C ALA A 19 -3.35 6.73 -22.46
N LEU A 20 -4.17 5.82 -23.00
CA LEU A 20 -5.06 4.96 -22.19
C LEU A 20 -4.34 3.73 -21.61
N VAL A 21 -3.17 3.36 -22.11
CA VAL A 21 -2.41 2.17 -21.63
C VAL A 21 -1.44 2.49 -20.48
N GLY A 22 -1.23 3.77 -20.16
CA GLY A 22 -0.30 4.20 -19.10
C GLY A 22 -0.85 4.11 -17.67
N GLY A 23 -2.09 3.67 -17.47
CA GLY A 23 -2.84 3.89 -16.22
C GLY A 23 -2.80 2.80 -15.14
N CYS A 24 -2.07 1.70 -15.30
CA CYS A 24 -2.13 0.57 -14.35
C CYS A 24 -0.75 0.11 -13.86
N ALA A 25 0.14 1.02 -13.54
CA ALA A 25 1.27 0.70 -12.68
C ALA A 25 1.03 1.45 -11.37
N ALA A 26 0.53 0.77 -10.34
CA ALA A 26 0.58 1.39 -9.02
C ALA A 26 2.07 1.61 -8.71
N GLU A 27 2.42 2.83 -8.34
CA GLU A 27 3.82 3.17 -8.16
C GLU A 27 4.38 2.33 -7.01
N PRO A 28 5.52 1.65 -7.21
CA PRO A 28 6.23 1.06 -6.09
C PRO A 28 6.63 2.20 -5.15
N PRO A 29 6.59 1.98 -3.83
CA PRO A 29 6.20 0.77 -3.13
C PRO A 29 4.68 0.62 -2.95
N TYR A 30 4.18 -0.61 -3.13
CA TYR A 30 2.76 -0.92 -2.98
C TYR A 30 2.45 -1.04 -1.49
N LEU A 31 1.89 0.04 -0.95
CA LEU A 31 1.45 0.08 0.43
C LEU A 31 0.10 -0.63 0.54
N LEU A 32 0.13 -1.95 0.77
CA LEU A 32 -1.07 -2.71 1.11
C LEU A 32 -1.30 -2.62 2.61
N SER A 33 -1.85 -1.49 3.05
CA SER A 33 -2.42 -1.41 4.38
C SER A 33 -3.91 -1.71 4.30
N ASP A 34 -4.31 -2.90 4.74
CA ASP A 34 -5.71 -3.10 5.09
C ASP A 34 -6.01 -2.20 6.29
N TYR A 35 -7.04 -1.37 6.20
CA TYR A 35 -7.53 -0.54 7.30
C TYR A 35 -7.72 -1.34 8.61
N ARG A 36 -8.01 -2.65 8.52
CA ARG A 36 -8.10 -3.56 9.68
C ARG A 36 -6.75 -3.86 10.33
N HIS A 37 -5.64 -3.79 9.59
CA HIS A 37 -4.29 -4.01 10.13
C HIS A 37 -3.80 -2.78 10.90
N HIS A 38 -4.19 -1.57 10.47
CA HIS A 38 -3.91 -0.34 11.22
C HIS A 38 -4.49 -0.37 12.64
N GLN A 39 -5.68 -0.96 12.82
CA GLN A 39 -6.34 -1.06 14.14
C GLN A 39 -5.65 -2.02 15.11
N ARG A 40 -4.74 -2.88 14.60
CA ARG A 40 -3.92 -3.76 15.44
C ARG A 40 -2.51 -3.22 15.63
N GLY A 41 -2.21 -2.02 15.12
CA GLY A 41 -0.86 -1.47 15.10
C GLY A 41 0.09 -2.30 14.24
N THR A 42 -0.40 -2.87 13.13
CA THR A 42 0.43 -3.59 12.17
C THR A 42 0.40 -2.89 10.83
N VAL A 43 1.58 -2.68 10.25
CA VAL A 43 1.74 -2.12 8.91
C VAL A 43 2.39 -3.17 8.04
N ILE A 44 1.82 -3.42 6.86
CA ILE A 44 2.39 -4.32 5.85
C ILE A 44 2.78 -3.47 4.65
N VAL A 45 4.01 -3.63 4.19
CA VAL A 45 4.54 -2.94 3.01
C VAL A 45 5.00 -3.99 2.01
N CYS A 46 4.49 -3.93 0.79
CA CYS A 46 4.99 -4.72 -0.33
C CYS A 46 5.93 -3.85 -1.18
N TYR A 47 7.15 -4.33 -1.44
CA TYR A 47 8.15 -3.58 -2.18
C TYR A 47 9.06 -4.49 -3.02
N SER A 48 9.85 -3.88 -3.90
CA SER A 48 10.91 -4.56 -4.65
C SER A 48 12.25 -4.04 -4.17
N ASP A 49 13.15 -4.96 -3.79
CA ASP A 49 14.51 -4.62 -3.37
C ASP A 49 15.35 -4.03 -4.52
N GLU A 50 14.91 -4.14 -5.78
CA GLU A 50 15.58 -3.54 -6.95
C GLU A 50 15.38 -2.01 -7.03
N THR A 51 14.27 -1.51 -6.49
CA THR A 51 13.86 -0.09 -6.63
C THR A 51 13.69 0.63 -5.31
N THR A 52 13.55 -0.11 -4.20
CA THR A 52 13.24 0.44 -2.89
C THR A 52 14.18 -0.15 -1.84
N THR A 53 14.74 0.72 -0.99
CA THR A 53 15.62 0.32 0.10
C THR A 53 14.82 0.01 1.38
N PRO A 54 15.33 -0.85 2.27
CA PRO A 54 14.70 -1.11 3.57
C PRO A 54 14.48 0.16 4.42
N ALA A 55 15.34 1.18 4.28
CA ALA A 55 15.19 2.45 4.98
C ALA A 55 13.96 3.24 4.49
N GLN A 56 13.72 3.27 3.18
CA GLN A 56 12.51 3.87 2.61
C GLN A 56 11.26 3.10 3.05
N VAL A 57 11.33 1.77 3.07
CA VAL A 57 10.25 0.91 3.56
C VAL A 57 9.89 1.21 5.01
N LYS A 58 10.91 1.33 5.88
CA LYS A 58 10.71 1.71 7.29
C LYS A 58 10.13 3.12 7.42
N ALA A 59 10.64 4.10 6.66
CA ALA A 59 10.17 5.48 6.73
C ALA A 59 8.66 5.59 6.41
N MET A 60 8.17 4.81 5.45
CA MET A 60 6.73 4.74 5.18
C MET A 60 5.95 4.11 6.33
N ALA A 61 6.47 3.02 6.90
CA ALA A 61 5.81 2.39 8.05
C ALA A 61 5.77 3.33 9.26
N ASP A 62 6.84 4.09 9.51
CA ASP A 62 6.90 5.13 10.53
C ASP A 62 5.85 6.23 10.28
N GLU A 63 5.69 6.68 9.04
CA GLU A 63 4.70 7.70 8.69
C GLU A 63 3.27 7.25 9.04
N ILE A 64 2.94 5.98 8.81
CA ILE A 64 1.64 5.42 9.20
C ILE A 64 1.54 5.33 10.73
N CYS A 65 2.53 4.75 11.40
CA CYS A 65 2.50 4.59 12.85
C CYS A 65 2.46 5.93 13.60
N ARG A 66 2.98 6.99 12.98
CA ARG A 66 2.99 8.36 13.53
C ARG A 66 1.58 8.89 13.81
N GLN A 67 0.57 8.45 13.05
CA GLN A 67 -0.84 8.82 13.28
C GLN A 67 -1.37 8.37 14.65
N TYR A 68 -0.64 7.46 15.31
CA TYR A 68 -0.99 6.88 16.61
C TYR A 68 0.07 7.15 17.69
N ASP A 69 0.92 8.17 17.51
CA ASP A 69 2.04 8.52 18.40
C ASP A 69 3.01 7.35 18.63
N ARG A 70 3.26 6.57 17.58
CA ARG A 70 4.08 5.34 17.61
C ARG A 70 5.15 5.36 16.52
N THR A 71 6.12 4.46 16.62
CA THR A 71 7.13 4.19 15.58
C THR A 71 7.01 2.76 15.08
N ALA A 72 7.39 2.53 13.84
CA ALA A 72 7.42 1.21 13.22
C ALA A 72 8.68 0.44 13.64
N SER A 73 8.46 -0.75 14.20
CA SER A 73 9.48 -1.77 14.41
C SER A 73 9.28 -2.90 13.41
N LEU A 74 10.30 -3.21 12.62
CA LEU A 74 10.25 -4.34 11.69
C LEU A 74 10.11 -5.64 12.50
N GLN A 75 9.11 -6.44 12.17
CA GLN A 75 8.85 -7.73 12.80
C GLN A 75 9.34 -8.88 11.91
N LEU A 76 8.99 -8.83 10.63
CA LEU A 76 9.23 -9.93 9.69
C LEU A 76 9.38 -9.39 8.27
N GLN A 77 10.28 -9.99 7.50
CA GLN A 77 10.43 -9.75 6.07
C GLN A 77 10.42 -11.09 5.34
N GLN A 78 9.62 -11.19 4.28
CA GLN A 78 9.45 -12.41 3.51
C GLN A 78 9.44 -12.12 2.00
N LEU A 79 10.11 -12.97 1.23
CA LEU A 79 10.11 -12.89 -0.23
C LEU A 79 8.88 -13.62 -0.81
N TYR A 80 8.41 -13.14 -1.96
CA TYR A 80 7.33 -13.73 -2.75
C TYR A 80 5.98 -13.85 -2.04
N GLN A 81 5.72 -13.00 -1.03
CA GLN A 81 4.43 -12.93 -0.33
C GLN A 81 3.49 -11.85 -0.88
N CYS A 82 3.98 -11.03 -1.82
CA CYS A 82 3.28 -9.93 -2.44
C CYS A 82 3.20 -10.12 -3.98
N SER A 83 2.73 -9.11 -4.70
CA SER A 83 2.61 -9.13 -6.17
C SER A 83 3.97 -9.29 -6.88
N TRP A 84 3.94 -9.73 -8.14
CA TRP A 84 5.15 -9.92 -8.95
C TRP A 84 6.04 -8.68 -9.06
N THR A 85 5.46 -7.48 -9.15
CA THR A 85 6.20 -6.21 -9.26
C THR A 85 6.75 -5.67 -7.94
N ALA A 86 6.33 -6.25 -6.81
CA ALA A 86 6.76 -5.87 -5.47
C ALA A 86 6.74 -7.11 -4.57
N PRO A 87 7.67 -8.07 -4.79
CA PRO A 87 7.55 -9.42 -4.25
C PRO A 87 7.86 -9.51 -2.75
N THR A 88 8.59 -8.53 -2.20
CA THR A 88 9.06 -8.54 -0.81
C THR A 88 8.01 -7.92 0.10
N GLN A 89 7.57 -8.69 1.10
CA GLN A 89 6.68 -8.23 2.16
C GLN A 89 7.51 -7.87 3.40
N ALA A 90 7.30 -6.67 3.94
CA ALA A 90 7.80 -6.26 5.24
C ALA A 90 6.62 -5.97 6.17
N ILE A 91 6.61 -6.64 7.33
CA ILE A 91 5.61 -6.49 8.38
C ILE A 91 6.22 -5.70 9.53
N PHE A 92 5.59 -4.60 9.90
CA PHE A 92 5.98 -3.74 11.00
C PHE A 92 4.90 -3.73 12.09
N HIS A 93 5.33 -3.60 13.33
CA HIS A 93 4.46 -3.27 14.45
C HIS A 93 4.67 -1.80 14.88
N CYS A 94 3.57 -1.10 15.13
CA CYS A 94 3.57 0.24 15.71
C CYS A 94 3.78 0.14 17.22
N VAL A 95 5.02 0.35 17.65
CA VAL A 95 5.45 0.30 19.04
C VAL A 95 5.56 1.70 19.64
N ALA A 96 5.57 1.77 20.97
CA ALA A 96 5.81 3.03 21.67
C ALA A 96 7.17 3.62 21.28
N ARG A 97 7.23 4.93 21.10
CA ARG A 97 8.51 5.63 20.95
C ARG A 97 9.31 5.51 22.27
N PRO A 98 10.65 5.43 22.21
CA PRO A 98 11.47 5.39 23.42
C PRO A 98 11.15 6.55 24.36
N GLY A 99 10.79 6.24 25.61
CA GLY A 99 10.45 7.25 26.62
C GLY A 99 8.98 7.73 26.59
N GLU A 100 8.16 7.23 25.68
CA GLU A 100 6.74 7.58 25.60
C GLU A 100 5.85 6.41 26.04
N THR A 101 4.68 6.73 26.61
CA THR A 101 3.64 5.76 26.95
C THR A 101 2.36 6.11 26.18
N PRO A 102 2.25 5.70 24.90
CA PRO A 102 1.05 5.99 24.12
C PRO A 102 -0.16 5.24 24.68
N PRO A 103 -1.39 5.75 24.48
CA PRO A 103 -2.61 5.06 24.84
C PRO A 103 -2.64 3.62 24.30
N PRO A 104 -3.27 2.66 25.01
CA PRO A 104 -3.34 1.28 24.56
C PRO A 104 -4.01 1.20 23.19
N ILE A 105 -3.53 0.30 22.33
CA ILE A 105 -4.22 0.00 21.06
C ILE A 105 -5.52 -0.73 21.42
N ILE A 106 -6.65 -0.03 21.34
CA ILE A 106 -7.97 -0.61 21.56
C ILE A 106 -8.29 -1.51 20.37
N ARG A 107 -8.04 -2.82 20.53
CA ARG A 107 -8.20 -3.84 19.48
C ARG A 107 -9.65 -4.05 19.03
N HIS A 108 -10.63 -3.41 19.68
CA HIS A 108 -12.05 -3.65 19.51
C HIS A 108 -12.79 -2.58 18.71
N ASN A 109 -12.12 -1.49 18.32
CA ASN A 109 -12.75 -0.44 17.51
C ASN A 109 -12.50 -0.66 16.02
N ALA A 110 -12.71 -1.90 15.56
CA ALA A 110 -12.98 -2.12 14.15
C ALA A 110 -14.43 -1.76 13.91
N PRO A 111 -14.78 -0.63 13.25
CA PRO A 111 -16.06 -0.60 12.59
C PRO A 111 -15.96 -1.67 11.51
N MET A 112 -16.47 -2.87 11.81
CA MET A 112 -16.90 -3.77 10.76
C MET A 112 -17.80 -2.92 9.88
N ARG A 113 -17.53 -2.91 8.59
CA ARG A 113 -18.05 -1.95 7.61
C ARG A 113 -19.60 -1.91 7.53
N HIS A 114 -20.32 -2.67 8.36
CA HIS A 114 -21.78 -2.74 8.43
C HIS A 114 -22.38 -2.87 9.85
N ASP A 115 -21.61 -2.73 10.94
CA ASP A 115 -22.19 -2.93 12.28
C ASP A 115 -22.84 -1.64 12.81
N PRO A 116 -24.08 -1.69 13.34
CA PRO A 116 -24.63 -0.59 14.11
C PRO A 116 -23.82 -0.37 15.39
N ALA A 117 -23.74 0.88 15.83
CA ALA A 117 -22.95 1.29 16.99
C ALA A 117 -23.29 0.46 18.24
N LEU A 118 -22.25 0.11 19.02
CA LEU A 118 -22.43 -0.54 20.31
C LEU A 118 -23.13 0.41 21.29
N PRO A 119 -24.02 -0.10 22.16
CA PRO A 119 -24.66 0.70 23.19
C PRO A 119 -23.65 1.16 24.25
N PRO A 120 -23.88 2.32 24.88
CA PRO A 120 -22.97 2.88 25.88
C PRO A 120 -22.92 2.01 27.15
N GLU A 121 -21.71 1.88 27.71
CA GLU A 121 -21.46 1.33 29.06
C GLU A 121 -21.40 2.44 30.12
#